data_AF-A0A9P1RBL8-F1
#
_entry.id   AF-A0A9P1RBL8-F1
#
_cell.length_a   1.000
_cell.length_b   1.000
_cell.length_c   1.000
_cell.angle_alpha   90.00
_cell.angle_beta   90.00
_cell.angle_gamma   90.00
#
_symmetry.space_group_name_H-M   'P 1'
#
loop_
_entity.id
_entity.type
_entity.pdbx_description
1 polymer ?
#
loop_
_entity_poly.entity_id
_entity_poly.type
_entity_poly.pdbx_seq_one_letter_code
_entity_poly.pdbx_strand_id
1 'polypeptide(L)'
;MQKPARLLSDSDISAMLTEAQNANHPERLASHVYTLAVDRKRLASRIAELAQSNNAYEQLAAQAKSILQREGTRVGLFAFGRKGQIDAMRSEIAALVQQNQDLIKTGEQLRRHAQRSQEASTQTRALERDLLIAQSQLQQFQQHALDARNGQERASRLEEDLIRAQSRISDLQNELAEALSRSTNSQAPADDELQARLAELHEELTAANQTIVELRSEIVRIKHDQPAPSDAMGYAERTFQLRYNEAMQKLVDMETRLVSTEGNLQEAQNALQRAQQETEAKQQRLDLLQADHDQLMATRSSLQRELDQVSSQNERLSHTARDAEQSVQRIQAELSDRQERVRQQDVQLINLQASLRTLNETIRSTQSDLDSATAELRRSSEELVASQAQVQSLQTQHGKYVDQINDLIGKHEVLERDIRIQEEAHQERLASLSSQLTETARALAEVTRQREALQDHNTRMKEVILQQRQVIASTSKARHEFKTLAQELALEVKQKDQALGVQRLEIAALRRQLDEALSMQRVIPFRGAATPAEPPAPAAESQDQQYVDSPSP
;
A
#
# COMPACT_ATOMS: atom_id res chain seq x y z
N MET A 1 15.58 -44.68 12.83
CA MET A 1 15.64 -44.65 11.35
C MET A 1 14.27 -45.01 10.80
N GLN A 2 13.46 -44.00 10.47
CA GLN A 2 12.17 -44.20 9.79
C GLN A 2 12.46 -44.54 8.32
N LYS A 3 11.88 -45.63 7.81
CA LYS A 3 11.97 -45.99 6.39
C LYS A 3 11.42 -44.82 5.54
N PRO A 4 12.12 -44.37 4.49
CA PRO A 4 11.58 -43.36 3.59
C PRO A 4 10.34 -43.94 2.90
N ALA A 5 9.21 -43.22 3.00
CA ALA A 5 8.03 -43.53 2.20
C ALA A 5 8.44 -43.49 0.73
N ARG A 6 8.25 -44.60 0.00
CA ARG A 6 8.50 -44.66 -1.45
C ARG A 6 7.60 -43.62 -2.13
N LEU A 7 8.21 -42.57 -2.69
CA LEU A 7 7.54 -41.67 -3.62
C LEU A 7 7.17 -42.47 -4.87
N LEU A 8 5.88 -42.48 -5.23
CA LEU A 8 5.37 -43.08 -6.47
C LEU A 8 6.18 -42.54 -7.66
N SER A 9 6.63 -43.41 -8.56
CA SER A 9 7.42 -43.02 -9.73
C SER A 9 6.53 -42.47 -10.85
N ASP A 10 7.10 -41.76 -11.83
CA ASP A 10 6.33 -41.21 -12.96
C ASP A 10 5.69 -42.31 -13.82
N SER A 11 6.27 -43.52 -13.81
CA SER A 11 5.65 -44.71 -14.41
C SER A 11 4.45 -45.20 -13.62
N ASP A 12 4.47 -45.13 -12.28
CA ASP A 12 3.34 -45.56 -11.44
C ASP A 12 2.14 -44.61 -11.62
N ILE A 13 2.39 -43.29 -11.71
CA ILE A 13 1.34 -42.29 -11.94
C ILE A 13 0.75 -42.44 -13.34
N SER A 14 1.59 -42.71 -14.36
CA SER A 14 1.14 -42.94 -15.73
C SER A 14 0.31 -44.23 -15.84
N ALA A 15 0.73 -45.30 -15.16
CA ALA A 15 -0.02 -46.54 -15.05
C ALA A 15 -1.39 -46.31 -14.36
N MET A 16 -1.41 -45.59 -13.24
CA MET A 16 -2.65 -45.25 -12.52
C MET A 16 -3.59 -44.34 -13.32
N LEU A 17 -3.07 -43.40 -14.13
CA LEU A 17 -3.86 -42.58 -15.05
C LEU A 17 -4.50 -43.41 -16.17
N THR A 18 -3.75 -44.41 -16.67
CA THR A 18 -4.22 -45.32 -17.72
C THR A 18 -5.26 -46.30 -17.17
N GLU A 19 -5.09 -46.75 -15.93
CA GLU A 19 -6.02 -47.64 -15.22
C GLU A 19 -7.31 -46.91 -14.80
N ALA A 20 -7.20 -45.64 -14.41
CA ALA A 20 -8.34 -44.75 -14.12
C ALA A 20 -9.19 -44.44 -15.35
N GLN A 21 -8.59 -44.37 -16.55
CA GLN A 21 -9.31 -44.18 -17.82
C GLN A 21 -10.16 -45.39 -18.23
N ASN A 22 -9.83 -46.58 -17.73
CA ASN A 22 -10.53 -47.84 -18.04
C ASN A 22 -11.59 -48.24 -16.99
N ALA A 23 -11.76 -47.45 -15.92
CA ALA A 23 -12.72 -47.74 -14.85
C ALA A 23 -14.08 -47.03 -15.08
N ASN A 24 -15.17 -47.63 -14.60
CA ASN A 24 -16.57 -47.22 -14.82
C ASN A 24 -16.93 -45.76 -14.40
N HIS A 25 -16.01 -44.99 -13.79
CA HIS A 25 -16.17 -43.56 -13.46
C HIS A 25 -14.86 -42.77 -13.68
N PRO A 26 -14.52 -42.41 -14.93
CA PRO A 26 -13.20 -41.90 -15.29
C PRO A 26 -12.91 -40.47 -14.77
N GLU A 27 -13.92 -39.62 -14.60
CA GLU A 27 -13.71 -38.20 -14.25
C GLU A 27 -13.27 -37.98 -12.80
N ARG A 28 -13.78 -38.75 -11.84
CA ARG A 28 -13.42 -38.60 -10.41
C ARG A 28 -12.02 -39.13 -10.11
N LEU A 29 -11.62 -40.24 -10.74
CA LEU A 29 -10.29 -40.82 -10.56
C LEU A 29 -9.22 -40.00 -11.28
N ALA A 30 -9.50 -39.51 -12.49
CA ALA A 30 -8.58 -38.62 -13.21
C ALA A 30 -8.34 -37.30 -12.46
N SER A 31 -9.39 -36.70 -11.88
CA SER A 31 -9.27 -35.51 -11.04
C SER A 31 -8.39 -35.77 -9.82
N HIS A 32 -8.59 -36.89 -9.12
CA HIS A 32 -7.83 -37.23 -7.92
C HIS A 32 -6.34 -37.48 -8.21
N VAL A 33 -6.03 -38.20 -9.30
CA VAL A 33 -4.66 -38.46 -9.75
C VAL A 33 -3.97 -37.17 -10.22
N TYR A 34 -4.70 -36.25 -10.85
CA TYR A 34 -4.17 -34.94 -11.24
C TYR A 34 -3.79 -34.08 -10.02
N THR A 35 -4.63 -34.02 -8.98
CA THR A 35 -4.29 -33.35 -7.72
C THR A 35 -3.03 -33.93 -7.06
N LEU A 36 -2.92 -35.26 -7.00
CA LEU A 36 -1.73 -35.94 -6.46
C LEU A 36 -0.45 -35.63 -7.25
N ALA A 37 -0.55 -35.49 -8.57
CA ALA A 37 0.58 -35.10 -9.41
C ALA A 37 1.02 -33.64 -9.19
N VAL A 38 0.06 -32.72 -9.02
CA VAL A 38 0.34 -31.30 -8.72
C VAL A 38 0.98 -31.15 -7.34
N ASP A 39 0.49 -31.87 -6.34
CA ASP A 39 1.04 -31.83 -4.99
C ASP A 39 2.43 -32.44 -4.91
N ARG A 40 2.71 -33.52 -5.64
CA ARG A 40 4.07 -34.09 -5.76
C ARG A 40 5.04 -33.11 -6.41
N LYS A 41 4.60 -32.37 -7.44
CA LYS A 41 5.43 -31.35 -8.10
C LYS A 41 5.78 -30.20 -7.15
N ARG A 42 4.80 -29.74 -6.35
CA ARG A 42 5.02 -28.73 -5.30
C ARG A 42 5.96 -29.23 -4.20
N LEU A 43 5.81 -30.49 -3.78
CA LEU A 43 6.68 -31.10 -2.77
C LEU A 43 8.12 -31.26 -3.28
N ALA A 44 8.28 -31.67 -4.55
CA ALA A 44 9.59 -31.80 -5.19
C ALA A 44 10.31 -30.44 -5.33
N SER A 45 9.58 -29.37 -5.72
CA SER A 45 10.13 -28.01 -5.74
C SER A 45 10.59 -27.56 -4.34
N ARG A 46 9.81 -27.85 -3.30
CA ARG A 46 10.14 -27.48 -1.92
C ARG A 46 11.33 -28.27 -1.35
N ILE A 47 11.48 -29.53 -1.75
CA ILE A 47 12.67 -30.35 -1.42
C ILE A 47 13.91 -29.80 -2.15
N ALA A 48 13.78 -29.37 -3.41
CA ALA A 48 14.88 -28.77 -4.16
C ALA A 48 15.33 -27.43 -3.56
N GLU A 49 14.40 -26.59 -3.11
CA GLU A 49 14.69 -25.35 -2.38
C GLU A 49 15.42 -25.62 -1.06
N LEU A 50 14.95 -26.61 -0.28
CA LEU A 50 15.61 -27.01 0.97
C LEU A 50 17.01 -27.59 0.72
N ALA A 51 17.21 -28.34 -0.36
CA ALA A 51 18.51 -28.87 -0.74
C ALA A 51 19.49 -27.75 -1.15
N GLN A 52 19.02 -26.73 -1.88
CA GLN A 52 19.82 -25.54 -2.22
C GLN A 52 20.20 -24.73 -0.97
N SER A 53 19.25 -24.56 -0.04
CA SER A 53 19.51 -23.90 1.24
C SER A 53 20.55 -24.64 2.06
N ASN A 54 20.46 -25.98 2.17
CA ASN A 54 21.47 -26.78 2.88
C ASN A 54 22.86 -26.70 2.24
N ASN A 55 22.94 -26.67 0.91
CA ASN A 55 24.21 -26.54 0.20
C ASN A 55 24.84 -25.15 0.47
N ALA A 56 24.03 -24.09 0.57
CA ALA A 56 24.49 -22.77 0.97
C ALA A 56 25.01 -22.74 2.43
N TYR A 57 24.35 -23.46 3.34
CA TYR A 57 24.83 -23.62 4.73
C TYR A 57 26.14 -24.39 4.82
N GLU A 58 26.31 -25.47 4.04
CA GLU A 58 27.57 -26.22 3.98
C GLU A 58 28.71 -25.39 3.39
N GLN A 59 28.45 -24.56 2.39
CA GLN A 59 29.43 -23.62 1.83
C GLN A 59 29.85 -22.56 2.85
N LEU A 60 28.91 -21.98 3.59
CA LEU A 60 29.19 -21.05 4.69
C LEU A 60 30.01 -21.71 5.82
N ALA A 61 29.67 -22.95 6.19
CA ALA A 61 30.41 -23.71 7.20
C ALA A 61 31.84 -24.05 6.73
N ALA A 62 32.03 -24.40 5.46
CA ALA A 62 33.35 -24.62 4.87
C ALA A 62 34.17 -23.32 4.81
N GLN A 63 33.53 -22.19 4.51
CA GLN A 63 34.18 -20.87 4.49
C GLN A 63 34.61 -20.43 5.90
N ALA A 64 33.75 -20.64 6.90
CA ALA A 64 34.07 -20.39 8.31
C ALA A 64 35.23 -21.28 8.81
N LYS A 65 35.26 -22.56 8.42
CA LYS A 65 36.34 -23.50 8.76
C LYS A 65 37.68 -23.10 8.12
N SER A 66 37.66 -22.62 6.89
CA SER A 66 38.84 -22.08 6.18
C SER A 66 39.39 -20.82 6.85
N ILE A 67 38.51 -19.91 7.28
CA ILE A 67 38.90 -18.69 8.01
C ILE A 67 39.53 -19.05 9.36
N LEU A 68 38.92 -19.94 10.13
CA LEU A 68 39.46 -20.40 11.41
C LEU A 68 40.82 -21.12 11.27
N GLN A 69 41.04 -21.88 10.20
CA GLN A 69 42.33 -22.52 9.93
C GLN A 69 43.43 -21.51 9.55
N ARG A 70 43.09 -20.46 8.78
CA ARG A 70 44.02 -19.37 8.43
C ARG A 70 44.39 -18.50 9.63
N GLU A 71 43.42 -18.22 10.50
CA GLU A 71 43.63 -17.50 11.76
C GLU A 71 44.51 -18.33 12.73
N GLY A 72 44.20 -19.63 12.90
CA GLY A 72 44.98 -20.53 13.76
C GLY A 72 46.44 -20.72 13.29
N THR A 73 46.68 -20.78 11.98
CA THR A 73 48.05 -20.84 11.42
C THR A 73 48.79 -19.51 11.57
N ARG A 74 48.11 -18.36 11.40
CA ARG A 74 48.71 -17.04 11.66
C ARG A 74 49.11 -16.87 13.13
N VAL A 75 48.23 -17.19 14.07
CA VAL A 75 48.54 -17.11 15.51
C VAL A 75 49.68 -18.06 15.88
N GLY A 76 49.72 -19.28 15.32
CA GLY A 76 50.82 -20.22 15.50
C GLY A 76 52.17 -19.72 14.98
N LEU A 77 52.20 -19.12 13.79
CA LEU A 77 53.41 -18.51 13.18
C LEU A 77 53.92 -17.30 13.99
N PHE A 78 53.02 -16.43 14.46
CA PHE A 78 53.38 -15.29 15.31
C PHE A 78 53.93 -15.73 16.68
N ALA A 79 53.34 -16.77 17.28
CA ALA A 79 53.80 -17.32 18.55
C ALA A 79 55.18 -18.01 18.43
N PHE A 80 55.40 -18.78 17.35
CA PHE A 80 56.71 -19.40 17.07
C PHE A 80 57.81 -18.37 16.80
N GLY A 81 57.50 -17.31 16.04
CA GLY A 81 58.45 -16.22 15.77
C GLY A 81 58.89 -15.49 17.04
N ARG A 82 57.94 -15.17 17.94
CA ARG A 82 58.26 -14.50 19.22
C ARG A 82 59.06 -15.40 20.17
N LYS A 83 58.76 -16.70 20.23
CA LYS A 83 59.52 -17.63 21.06
C LYS A 83 60.98 -17.75 20.59
N GLY A 84 61.20 -17.86 19.28
CA GLY A 84 62.56 -17.88 18.71
C GLY A 84 63.34 -16.59 18.97
N GLN A 85 62.68 -15.43 18.90
CA GLN A 85 63.30 -14.14 19.26
C GLN A 85 63.64 -14.04 20.75
N ILE A 86 62.76 -14.51 21.65
CA ILE A 86 63.01 -14.52 23.10
C ILE A 86 64.17 -15.47 23.44
N ASP A 87 64.24 -16.64 22.82
CA ASP A 87 65.31 -17.61 23.07
C ASP A 87 66.66 -17.08 22.53
N ALA A 88 66.67 -16.39 21.38
CA ALA A 88 67.85 -15.70 20.86
C ALA A 88 68.33 -14.58 21.79
N MET A 89 67.43 -13.71 22.27
CA MET A 89 67.78 -12.67 23.24
C MET A 89 68.30 -13.25 24.56
N ARG A 90 67.73 -14.36 25.04
CA ARG A 90 68.21 -15.03 26.26
C ARG A 90 69.63 -15.59 26.08
N SER A 91 69.93 -16.16 24.92
CA SER A 91 71.28 -16.63 24.59
C SER A 91 72.28 -15.47 24.52
N GLU A 92 71.89 -14.35 23.90
CA GLU A 92 72.72 -13.15 23.80
C GLU A 92 72.98 -12.49 25.17
N ILE A 93 71.96 -12.42 26.03
CA ILE A 93 72.10 -11.97 27.43
C ILE A 93 73.06 -12.89 28.20
N ALA A 94 72.93 -14.22 28.05
CA ALA A 94 73.83 -15.17 28.70
C ALA A 94 75.29 -14.98 28.23
N ALA A 95 75.52 -14.75 26.94
CA ALA A 95 76.84 -14.47 26.39
C ALA A 95 77.43 -13.14 26.94
N LEU A 96 76.62 -12.08 27.03
CA LEU A 96 77.04 -10.80 27.62
C LEU A 96 77.35 -10.89 29.11
N VAL A 97 76.60 -11.70 29.87
CA VAL A 97 76.86 -11.97 31.28
C VAL A 97 78.19 -12.70 31.45
N GLN A 98 78.46 -13.71 30.62
CA GLN A 98 79.72 -14.43 30.62
C GLN A 98 80.90 -13.52 30.28
N GLN A 99 80.76 -12.69 29.24
CA GLN A 99 81.77 -11.70 28.83
C GLN A 99 82.07 -10.70 29.95
N ASN A 100 81.05 -10.20 30.67
CA ASN A 100 81.24 -9.33 31.83
C ASN A 100 81.98 -10.03 32.98
N GLN A 101 81.66 -11.29 33.27
CA GLN A 101 82.39 -12.05 34.28
C GLN A 101 83.88 -12.20 33.92
N ASP A 102 84.20 -12.44 32.66
CA ASP A 102 85.58 -12.58 32.22
C ASP A 102 86.33 -11.24 32.25
N LEU A 103 85.68 -10.13 31.88
CA LEU A 103 86.24 -8.78 32.07
C LEU A 103 86.51 -8.45 33.54
N ILE A 104 85.59 -8.82 34.46
CA ILE A 104 85.78 -8.63 35.90
C ILE A 104 87.00 -9.43 36.39
N LYS A 105 87.12 -10.71 36.01
CA LYS A 105 88.30 -11.53 36.35
C LYS A 105 89.59 -10.91 35.81
N THR A 106 89.57 -10.41 34.58
CA THR A 106 90.73 -9.75 33.94
C THR A 106 91.09 -8.45 34.69
N GLY A 107 90.10 -7.65 35.10
CA GLY A 107 90.30 -6.45 35.90
C GLY A 107 90.84 -6.74 37.30
N GLU A 108 90.39 -7.82 37.95
CA GLU A 108 90.96 -8.29 39.22
C GLU A 108 92.40 -8.78 39.07
N GLN A 109 92.72 -9.50 37.99
CA GLN A 109 94.08 -9.90 37.68
C GLN A 109 94.98 -8.69 37.49
N LEU A 110 94.56 -7.67 36.73
CA LEU A 110 95.28 -6.40 36.58
C LEU A 110 95.51 -5.68 37.90
N ARG A 111 94.51 -5.62 38.80
CA ARG A 111 94.70 -5.04 40.15
C ARG A 111 95.73 -5.82 40.98
N ARG A 112 95.66 -7.15 40.97
CA ARG A 112 96.66 -8.00 41.64
C ARG A 112 98.05 -7.80 41.02
N HIS A 113 98.16 -7.60 39.71
CA HIS A 113 99.42 -7.29 39.04
C HIS A 113 99.97 -5.91 39.43
N ALA A 114 99.13 -4.88 39.48
CA ALA A 114 99.53 -3.55 39.94
C ALA A 114 100.04 -3.59 41.39
N GLN A 115 99.36 -4.33 42.26
CA GLN A 115 99.77 -4.52 43.65
C GLN A 115 101.10 -5.27 43.77
N ARG A 116 101.28 -6.36 43.02
CA ARG A 116 102.57 -7.10 42.97
C ARG A 116 103.71 -6.25 42.41
N SER A 117 103.45 -5.40 41.41
CA SER A 117 104.43 -4.47 40.86
C SER A 117 104.86 -3.42 41.89
N GLN A 118 103.90 -2.89 42.67
CA GLN A 118 104.18 -1.98 43.76
C GLN A 118 105.00 -2.65 44.88
N GLU A 119 104.64 -3.87 45.27
CA GLU A 119 105.39 -4.68 46.25
C GLU A 119 106.82 -4.97 45.76
N ALA A 120 106.97 -5.38 44.49
CA ALA A 120 108.26 -5.60 43.86
C ALA A 120 109.12 -4.31 43.90
N SER A 121 108.57 -3.16 43.53
CA SER A 121 109.28 -1.87 43.62
C SER A 121 109.76 -1.54 45.04
N THR A 122 108.95 -1.81 46.06
CA THR A 122 109.36 -1.62 47.45
C THR A 122 110.47 -2.58 47.88
N GLN A 123 110.43 -3.83 47.39
CA GLN A 123 111.46 -4.84 47.64
C GLN A 123 112.79 -4.49 46.95
N THR A 124 112.76 -3.97 45.71
CA THR A 124 113.98 -3.47 45.04
C THR A 124 114.64 -2.37 45.84
N ARG A 125 113.87 -1.38 46.30
CA ARG A 125 114.41 -0.28 47.12
C ARG A 125 114.99 -0.76 48.46
N ALA A 126 114.42 -1.82 49.04
CA ALA A 126 114.96 -2.43 50.25
C ALA A 126 116.29 -3.16 49.97
N LEU A 127 116.36 -3.95 48.89
CA LEU A 127 117.59 -4.62 48.47
C LEU A 127 118.70 -3.63 48.09
N GLU A 128 118.38 -2.52 47.41
CA GLU A 128 119.33 -1.44 47.12
C GLU A 128 119.93 -0.83 48.40
N ARG A 129 119.10 -0.60 49.43
CA ARG A 129 119.57 -0.11 50.73
C ARG A 129 120.47 -1.12 51.43
N ASP A 130 120.09 -2.39 51.45
CA ASP A 130 120.88 -3.46 52.06
C ASP A 130 122.22 -3.65 51.36
N LEU A 131 122.25 -3.54 50.02
CA LEU A 131 123.47 -3.59 49.23
C LEU A 131 124.40 -2.40 49.52
N LEU A 132 123.85 -1.19 49.63
CA LEU A 132 124.59 0.02 50.02
C LEU A 132 125.20 -0.11 51.43
N ILE A 133 124.43 -0.65 52.39
CA ILE A 133 124.93 -0.93 53.75
C ILE A 133 126.06 -1.95 53.71
N ALA A 134 125.88 -3.06 52.98
CA ALA A 134 126.90 -4.09 52.85
C ALA A 134 128.17 -3.57 52.17
N GLN A 135 128.04 -2.71 51.15
CA GLN A 135 129.17 -2.06 50.48
C GLN A 135 129.92 -1.12 51.42
N SER A 136 129.20 -0.30 52.21
CA SER A 136 129.79 0.56 53.22
C SER A 136 130.53 -0.24 54.30
N GLN A 137 129.97 -1.37 54.74
CA GLN A 137 130.63 -2.25 55.72
C GLN A 137 131.90 -2.86 55.12
N LEU A 138 131.86 -3.33 53.87
CA LEU A 138 133.03 -3.87 53.19
C LEU A 138 134.15 -2.82 53.06
N GLN A 139 133.81 -1.58 52.71
CA GLN A 139 134.78 -0.48 52.66
C GLN A 139 135.41 -0.19 54.03
N GLN A 140 134.60 -0.18 55.10
CA GLN A 140 135.11 -0.02 56.47
C GLN A 140 136.06 -1.16 56.84
N PHE A 141 135.71 -2.41 56.53
CA PHE A 141 136.58 -3.56 56.78
C PHE A 141 137.89 -3.49 55.99
N GLN A 142 137.84 -3.07 54.71
CA GLN A 142 139.05 -2.87 53.90
C GLN A 142 139.96 -1.80 54.50
N GLN A 143 139.38 -0.69 54.97
CA GLN A 143 140.15 0.37 55.63
C GLN A 143 140.79 -0.13 56.94
N HIS A 144 140.03 -0.81 57.80
CA HIS A 144 140.57 -1.40 59.03
C HIS A 144 141.70 -2.40 58.77
N ALA A 145 141.61 -3.20 57.70
CA ALA A 145 142.67 -4.13 57.32
C ALA A 145 143.94 -3.42 56.84
N LEU A 146 143.80 -2.32 56.09
CA LEU A 146 144.92 -1.47 55.69
C LEU A 146 145.58 -0.81 56.91
N ASP A 147 144.78 -0.29 57.84
CA ASP A 147 145.27 0.33 59.06
C ASP A 147 146.01 -0.69 59.95
N ALA A 148 145.47 -1.91 60.08
CA ALA A 148 146.15 -3.01 60.78
C ALA A 148 147.48 -3.39 60.12
N ARG A 149 147.53 -3.46 58.79
CA ARG A 149 148.77 -3.73 58.04
C ARG A 149 149.81 -2.63 58.25
N ASN A 150 149.41 -1.36 58.16
CA ASN A 150 150.29 -0.22 58.42
C ASN A 150 150.79 -0.20 59.88
N GLY A 151 149.92 -0.55 60.83
CA GLY A 151 150.28 -0.75 62.24
C GLY A 151 151.32 -1.86 62.40
N GLN A 152 151.16 -2.98 61.70
CA GLN A 152 152.11 -4.10 61.73
C GLN A 152 153.48 -3.67 61.17
N GLU A 153 153.51 -2.99 60.03
CA GLU A 153 154.74 -2.46 59.44
C GLU A 153 155.42 -1.44 60.37
N ARG A 154 154.65 -0.59 61.06
CA ARG A 154 155.16 0.35 62.08
C ARG A 154 155.73 -0.39 63.29
N ALA A 155 155.05 -1.43 63.78
CA ALA A 155 155.55 -2.25 64.89
C ALA A 155 156.87 -2.93 64.53
N SER A 156 156.99 -3.50 63.32
CA SER A 156 158.25 -4.10 62.85
C SER A 156 159.41 -3.10 62.78
N ARG A 157 159.16 -1.86 62.31
CA ARG A 157 160.19 -0.80 62.33
C ARG A 157 160.61 -0.43 63.75
N LEU A 158 159.65 -0.28 64.66
CA LEU A 158 159.94 0.00 66.07
C LEU A 158 160.69 -1.15 66.75
N GLU A 159 160.43 -2.40 66.36
CA GLU A 159 161.20 -3.56 66.81
C GLU A 159 162.65 -3.51 66.32
N GLU A 160 162.89 -3.12 65.06
CA GLU A 160 164.25 -2.89 64.55
C GLU A 160 164.97 -1.77 65.30
N ASP A 161 164.30 -0.66 65.58
CA ASP A 161 164.85 0.45 66.38
C ASP A 161 165.13 0.03 67.83
N LEU A 162 164.27 -0.81 68.41
CA LEU A 162 164.46 -1.40 69.73
C LEU A 162 165.71 -2.29 69.77
N ILE A 163 165.95 -3.08 68.73
CA ILE A 163 167.16 -3.91 68.60
C ILE A 163 168.41 -3.02 68.53
N ARG A 164 168.38 -1.92 67.77
CA ARG A 164 169.48 -0.94 67.69
C ARG A 164 169.73 -0.20 69.00
N ALA A 165 168.68 0.17 69.72
CA ALA A 165 168.80 0.78 71.04
C ALA A 165 169.41 -0.20 72.06
N GLN A 166 169.02 -1.48 72.01
CA GLN A 166 169.60 -2.54 72.84
C GLN A 166 171.09 -2.77 72.54
N SER A 167 171.50 -2.76 71.27
CA SER A 167 172.92 -2.84 70.92
C SER A 167 173.69 -1.61 71.43
N ARG A 168 173.13 -0.39 71.30
CA ARG A 168 173.77 0.83 71.82
C ARG A 168 173.94 0.81 73.33
N ILE A 169 172.99 0.25 74.08
CA ILE A 169 173.17 0.04 75.53
C ILE A 169 174.31 -0.93 75.82
N SER A 170 174.42 -1.99 75.05
CA SER A 170 175.50 -2.97 75.21
C SER A 170 176.86 -2.30 74.98
N ASP A 171 176.96 -1.43 73.95
CA ASP A 171 178.16 -0.63 73.69
C ASP A 171 178.46 0.35 74.83
N LEU A 172 177.46 1.12 75.30
CA LEU A 172 177.61 2.06 76.41
C LEU A 172 177.99 1.36 77.72
N GLN A 173 177.48 0.15 77.98
CA GLN A 173 177.88 -0.65 79.13
C GLN A 173 179.33 -1.11 79.03
N ASN A 174 179.79 -1.50 77.84
CA ASN A 174 181.19 -1.84 77.60
C ASN A 174 182.10 -0.60 77.77
N GLU A 175 181.72 0.55 77.22
CA GLU A 175 182.43 1.82 77.38
C GLU A 175 182.48 2.26 78.86
N LEU A 176 181.38 2.12 79.59
CA LEU A 176 181.31 2.40 81.03
C LEU A 176 182.22 1.44 81.82
N ALA A 177 182.21 0.15 81.50
CA ALA A 177 183.06 -0.85 82.15
C ALA A 177 184.56 -0.58 81.89
N GLU A 178 184.92 -0.17 80.68
CA GLU A 178 186.29 0.26 80.35
C GLU A 178 186.69 1.53 81.10
N ALA A 179 185.82 2.54 81.14
CA ALA A 179 186.06 3.80 81.85
C ALA A 179 186.20 3.58 83.37
N LEU A 180 185.37 2.71 83.96
CA LEU A 180 185.48 2.29 85.37
C LEU A 180 186.80 1.55 85.62
N SER A 181 187.21 0.65 84.73
CA SER A 181 188.47 -0.08 84.85
C SER A 181 189.70 0.86 84.77
N ARG A 182 189.64 1.91 83.95
CA ARG A 182 190.67 2.97 83.88
C ARG A 182 190.68 3.82 85.15
N SER A 183 189.51 4.14 85.71
CA SER A 183 189.37 4.85 86.99
C SER A 183 189.98 4.07 88.16
N THR A 184 189.82 2.74 88.23
CA THR A 184 190.34 1.92 89.33
C THR A 184 191.85 1.65 89.29
N ASN A 185 192.51 1.81 88.13
CA ASN A 185 193.94 1.51 87.93
C ASN A 185 194.86 2.75 87.92
N SER A 186 194.31 3.96 88.08
CA SER A 186 195.09 5.21 88.12
C SER A 186 195.48 5.59 89.56
N GLN A 187 196.78 5.82 89.82
CA GLN A 187 197.36 6.11 91.15
C GLN A 187 197.71 7.59 91.34
N ALA A 188 196.89 8.51 90.82
CA ALA A 188 196.99 9.96 90.98
C ALA A 188 195.61 10.56 91.37
N PRO A 189 195.55 11.67 92.14
CA PRO A 189 194.29 12.16 92.70
C PRO A 189 193.42 12.82 91.62
N ALA A 190 192.17 12.34 91.52
CA ALA A 190 190.98 12.97 90.93
C ALA A 190 191.19 13.88 89.70
N ASP A 191 191.23 13.28 88.50
CA ASP A 191 190.86 14.02 87.29
C ASP A 191 189.33 14.14 87.26
N ASP A 192 188.82 15.34 87.56
CA ASP A 192 187.40 15.70 87.42
C ASP A 192 186.84 15.34 86.02
N GLU A 193 187.70 15.25 85.01
CA GLU A 193 187.39 14.90 83.64
C GLU A 193 186.96 13.43 83.47
N LEU A 194 187.59 12.48 84.17
CA LEU A 194 187.17 11.06 84.17
C LEU A 194 185.85 10.87 84.92
N GLN A 195 185.64 11.64 85.98
CA GLN A 195 184.43 11.55 86.78
C GLN A 195 183.24 12.20 86.07
N ALA A 196 183.47 13.30 85.34
CA ALA A 196 182.50 13.88 84.42
C ALA A 196 182.14 12.91 83.28
N ARG A 197 183.11 12.18 82.72
CA ARG A 197 182.86 11.20 81.65
C ARG A 197 182.06 9.98 82.12
N LEU A 198 182.28 9.52 83.35
CA LEU A 198 181.48 8.46 83.96
C LEU A 198 180.04 8.92 84.24
N ALA A 199 179.85 10.17 84.70
CA ALA A 199 178.54 10.75 84.88
C ALA A 199 177.79 10.90 83.53
N GLU A 200 178.47 11.37 82.48
CA GLU A 200 177.94 11.49 81.12
C GLU A 200 177.52 10.13 80.57
N LEU A 201 178.37 9.10 80.65
CA LEU A 201 178.03 7.74 80.21
C LEU A 201 176.88 7.13 81.01
N HIS A 202 176.78 7.42 82.32
CA HIS A 202 175.68 6.94 83.14
C HIS A 202 174.36 7.62 82.77
N GLU A 203 174.39 8.92 82.46
CA GLU A 203 173.23 9.68 82.00
C GLU A 203 172.78 9.21 80.61
N GLU A 204 173.72 9.00 79.68
CA GLU A 204 173.44 8.42 78.35
C GLU A 204 172.83 7.01 78.45
N LEU A 205 173.37 6.17 79.33
CA LEU A 205 172.84 4.82 79.56
C LEU A 205 171.43 4.85 80.16
N THR A 206 171.15 5.80 81.05
CA THR A 206 169.83 5.99 81.65
C THR A 206 168.83 6.49 80.60
N ALA A 207 169.23 7.45 79.76
CA ALA A 207 168.43 7.93 78.64
C ALA A 207 168.15 6.83 77.61
N ALA A 208 169.14 6.01 77.26
CA ALA A 208 168.96 4.89 76.34
C ALA A 208 168.00 3.81 76.90
N ASN A 209 168.08 3.52 78.20
CA ASN A 209 167.13 2.61 78.86
C ASN A 209 165.70 3.16 78.82
N GLN A 210 165.53 4.47 79.02
CA GLN A 210 164.22 5.12 78.93
C GLN A 210 163.62 4.97 77.52
N THR A 211 164.42 5.19 76.46
CA THR A 211 164.00 4.98 75.06
C THR A 211 163.56 3.53 74.80
N ILE A 212 164.23 2.54 75.37
CA ILE A 212 163.83 1.13 75.25
C ILE A 212 162.46 0.87 75.89
N VAL A 213 162.22 1.42 77.08
CA VAL A 213 160.93 1.28 77.77
C VAL A 213 159.82 1.90 76.95
N GLU A 214 160.06 3.09 76.39
CA GLU A 214 159.10 3.78 75.52
C GLU A 214 158.81 2.99 74.24
N LEU A 215 159.84 2.53 73.53
CA LEU A 215 159.69 1.69 72.33
C LEU A 215 158.93 0.39 72.62
N ARG A 216 159.25 -0.30 73.73
CA ARG A 216 158.52 -1.52 74.15
C ARG A 216 157.05 -1.22 74.44
N SER A 217 156.76 -0.11 75.13
CA SER A 217 155.39 0.27 75.44
C SER A 217 154.58 0.58 74.17
N GLU A 218 155.20 1.24 73.19
CA GLU A 218 154.54 1.59 71.93
C GLU A 218 154.31 0.37 71.04
N ILE A 219 155.28 -0.56 70.96
CA ILE A 219 155.11 -1.84 70.26
C ILE A 219 153.97 -2.66 70.88
N VAL A 220 153.91 -2.72 72.21
CA VAL A 220 152.84 -3.43 72.93
C VAL A 220 151.48 -2.78 72.66
N ARG A 221 151.39 -1.44 72.68
CA ARG A 221 150.15 -0.72 72.33
C ARG A 221 149.69 -1.04 70.91
N ILE A 222 150.59 -0.93 69.93
CA ILE A 222 150.26 -1.20 68.52
C ILE A 222 149.84 -2.66 68.30
N LYS A 223 150.45 -3.62 69.01
CA LYS A 223 150.06 -5.04 68.92
C LYS A 223 148.76 -5.36 69.66
N HIS A 224 148.47 -4.67 70.76
CA HIS A 224 147.24 -4.87 71.53
C HIS A 224 146.01 -4.24 70.86
N ASP A 225 146.20 -3.11 70.16
CA ASP A 225 145.14 -2.40 69.45
C ASP A 225 144.80 -3.04 68.08
N GLN A 226 145.51 -4.09 67.66
CA GLN A 226 145.21 -4.84 66.44
C GLN A 226 144.28 -6.04 66.71
N PRO A 227 143.05 -6.06 66.17
CA PRO A 227 142.26 -7.28 66.11
C PRO A 227 142.89 -8.28 65.12
N ALA A 228 142.86 -9.57 65.45
CA ALA A 228 143.42 -10.65 64.62
C ALA A 228 142.92 -10.57 63.15
N PRO A 229 143.79 -10.35 62.14
CA PRO A 229 143.36 -9.98 60.79
C PRO A 229 142.71 -11.10 59.94
N SER A 230 143.01 -12.38 60.17
CA SER A 230 142.65 -13.44 59.20
C SER A 230 141.21 -13.90 59.27
N ASP A 231 140.63 -13.98 60.47
CA ASP A 231 139.36 -14.67 60.66
C ASP A 231 138.15 -13.74 60.44
N ALA A 232 138.30 -12.46 60.79
CA ALA A 232 137.28 -11.44 60.56
C ALA A 232 137.11 -11.10 59.07
N MET A 233 138.21 -11.03 58.31
CA MET A 233 138.18 -10.72 56.88
C MET A 233 137.55 -11.85 56.06
N GLY A 234 137.94 -13.11 56.31
CA GLY A 234 137.36 -14.27 55.61
C GLY A 234 135.86 -14.46 55.89
N TYR A 235 135.40 -14.12 57.11
CA TYR A 235 133.98 -14.15 57.46
C TYR A 235 133.20 -13.02 56.79
N ALA A 236 133.72 -11.78 56.80
CA ALA A 236 133.08 -10.64 56.15
C ALA A 236 132.95 -10.83 54.63
N GLU A 237 133.99 -11.33 53.97
CA GLU A 237 133.99 -11.55 52.52
C GLU A 237 133.00 -12.65 52.10
N ARG A 238 132.95 -13.78 52.81
CA ARG A 238 131.94 -14.83 52.55
C ARG A 238 130.51 -14.33 52.78
N THR A 239 130.30 -13.54 53.84
CA THR A 239 128.98 -13.00 54.16
C THR A 239 128.52 -11.99 53.09
N PHE A 240 129.44 -11.17 52.59
CA PHE A 240 129.17 -10.26 51.48
C PHE A 240 128.83 -11.02 50.19
N GLN A 241 129.63 -12.03 49.81
CA GLN A 241 129.38 -12.82 48.60
C GLN A 241 128.04 -13.56 48.64
N LEU A 242 127.68 -14.14 49.79
CA LEU A 242 126.36 -14.78 49.99
C LEU A 242 125.22 -13.76 49.81
N ARG A 243 125.30 -12.60 50.47
CA ARG A 243 124.27 -11.54 50.34
C ARG A 243 124.19 -10.97 48.93
N TYR A 244 125.32 -10.82 48.26
CA TYR A 244 125.39 -10.37 46.87
C TYR A 244 124.73 -11.37 45.92
N ASN A 245 125.04 -12.66 46.05
CA ASN A 245 124.44 -13.72 45.23
C ASN A 245 122.92 -13.85 45.50
N GLU A 246 122.48 -13.75 46.76
CA GLU A 246 121.05 -13.73 47.10
C GLU A 246 120.32 -12.51 46.53
N ALA A 247 120.95 -11.33 46.56
CA ALA A 247 120.38 -10.11 45.98
C ALA A 247 120.27 -10.21 44.45
N MET A 248 121.30 -10.75 43.79
CA MET A 248 121.28 -10.99 42.34
C MET A 248 120.21 -11.99 41.92
N GLN A 249 120.03 -13.09 42.65
CA GLN A 249 118.98 -14.05 42.35
C GLN A 249 117.58 -13.43 42.49
N LYS A 250 117.36 -12.63 43.54
CA LYS A 250 116.09 -11.90 43.73
C LYS A 250 115.84 -10.89 42.60
N LEU A 251 116.87 -10.22 42.10
CA LEU A 251 116.74 -9.31 40.96
C LEU A 251 116.34 -10.04 39.67
N VAL A 252 116.94 -11.20 39.39
CA VAL A 252 116.58 -12.03 38.21
C VAL A 252 115.14 -12.57 38.31
N ASP A 253 114.73 -13.04 39.48
CA ASP A 253 113.36 -13.50 39.74
C ASP A 253 112.34 -12.35 39.61
N MET A 254 112.73 -11.13 39.97
CA MET A 254 111.93 -9.93 39.78
C MET A 254 111.82 -9.53 38.31
N GLU A 255 112.90 -9.58 37.56
CA GLU A 255 112.94 -9.24 36.13
C GLU A 255 112.06 -10.18 35.31
N THR A 256 112.17 -11.49 35.56
CA THR A 256 111.30 -12.49 34.92
C THR A 256 109.81 -12.27 35.24
N ARG A 257 109.48 -11.87 36.48
CA ARG A 257 108.10 -11.49 36.84
C ARG A 257 107.63 -10.23 36.10
N LEU A 258 108.50 -9.23 35.94
CA LEU A 258 108.18 -7.99 35.23
C LEU A 258 107.88 -8.26 33.74
N VAL A 259 108.71 -9.06 33.08
CA VAL A 259 108.49 -9.47 31.68
C VAL A 259 107.16 -10.21 31.53
N SER A 260 106.83 -11.11 32.45
CA SER A 260 105.53 -11.79 32.45
C SER A 260 104.36 -10.81 32.67
N THR A 261 104.52 -9.79 33.51
CA THR A 261 103.49 -8.76 33.70
C THR A 261 103.30 -7.85 32.49
N GLU A 262 104.37 -7.51 31.76
CA GLU A 262 104.27 -6.76 30.50
C GLU A 262 103.53 -7.55 29.43
N GLY A 263 103.81 -8.86 29.30
CA GLY A 263 103.06 -9.75 28.42
C GLY A 263 101.56 -9.74 28.72
N ASN A 264 101.20 -9.92 30.00
CA ASN A 264 99.80 -9.88 30.44
C ASN A 264 99.14 -8.50 30.22
N LEU A 265 99.89 -7.41 30.39
CA LEU A 265 99.38 -6.06 30.15
C LEU A 265 99.08 -5.83 28.66
N GLN A 266 99.97 -6.31 27.78
CA GLN A 266 99.77 -6.21 26.33
C GLN A 266 98.55 -7.03 25.88
N GLU A 267 98.36 -8.23 26.43
CA GLU A 267 97.17 -9.05 26.19
C GLU A 267 95.90 -8.35 26.67
N ALA A 268 95.92 -7.73 27.85
CA ALA A 268 94.79 -6.97 28.37
C ALA A 268 94.47 -5.73 27.51
N GLN A 269 95.47 -5.02 27.00
CA GLN A 269 95.27 -3.90 26.07
C GLN A 269 94.63 -4.36 24.76
N ASN A 270 95.10 -5.47 24.19
CA ASN A 270 94.52 -6.05 22.98
C ASN A 270 93.06 -6.48 23.22
N ALA A 271 92.76 -7.08 24.37
CA ALA A 271 91.41 -7.47 24.75
C ALA A 271 90.48 -6.25 24.91
N LEU A 272 90.98 -5.17 25.53
CA LEU A 272 90.25 -3.92 25.68
C LEU A 272 89.91 -3.29 24.33
N GLN A 273 90.88 -3.25 23.40
CA GLN A 273 90.66 -2.68 22.08
C GLN A 273 89.62 -3.48 21.27
N ARG A 274 89.62 -4.82 21.36
CA ARG A 274 88.57 -5.66 20.76
C ARG A 274 87.20 -5.39 21.39
N ALA A 275 87.14 -5.27 22.71
CA ALA A 275 85.89 -4.96 23.40
C ALA A 275 85.33 -3.59 22.95
N GLN A 276 86.19 -2.57 22.80
CA GLN A 276 85.77 -1.26 22.29
C GLN A 276 85.18 -1.34 20.88
N GLN A 277 85.86 -2.02 19.95
CA GLN A 277 85.35 -2.22 18.59
C GLN A 277 84.01 -2.97 18.56
N GLU A 278 83.85 -4.00 19.39
CA GLU A 278 82.60 -4.74 19.50
C GLU A 278 81.47 -3.86 20.06
N THR A 279 81.79 -2.97 21.01
CA THR A 279 80.81 -2.04 21.60
C THR A 279 80.34 -1.01 20.57
N GLU A 280 81.26 -0.46 19.76
CA GLU A 280 80.93 0.45 18.66
C GLU A 280 80.06 -0.24 17.60
N ALA A 281 80.39 -1.47 17.22
CA ALA A 281 79.60 -2.25 16.28
C ALA A 281 78.18 -2.54 16.81
N LYS A 282 78.06 -2.87 18.11
CA LYS A 282 76.76 -3.05 18.77
C LYS A 282 75.97 -1.74 18.81
N GLN A 283 76.62 -0.61 19.05
CA GLN A 283 75.95 0.70 19.05
C GLN A 283 75.39 1.06 17.68
N GLN A 284 76.19 0.91 16.61
CA GLN A 284 75.72 1.14 15.23
C GLN A 284 74.52 0.25 14.88
N ARG A 285 74.54 -1.02 15.34
CA ARG A 285 73.42 -1.94 15.12
C ARG A 285 72.18 -1.52 15.91
N LEU A 286 72.35 -0.98 17.11
CA LEU A 286 71.27 -0.48 17.95
C LEU A 286 70.60 0.74 17.30
N ASP A 287 71.38 1.65 16.72
CA ASP A 287 70.87 2.82 16.00
C ASP A 287 70.06 2.41 14.75
N LEU A 288 70.51 1.39 14.00
CA LEU A 288 69.76 0.83 12.87
C LEU A 288 68.43 0.18 13.32
N LEU A 289 68.46 -0.61 14.40
CA LEU A 289 67.26 -1.21 14.98
C LEU A 289 66.27 -0.16 15.49
N GLN A 290 66.77 0.94 16.03
CA GLN A 290 65.96 2.08 16.46
C GLN A 290 65.24 2.72 15.25
N ALA A 291 65.97 2.96 14.16
CA ALA A 291 65.40 3.50 12.93
C ALA A 291 64.32 2.57 12.32
N ASP A 292 64.58 1.26 12.28
CA ASP A 292 63.60 0.25 11.83
C ASP A 292 62.35 0.25 12.73
N HIS A 293 62.53 0.38 14.04
CA HIS A 293 61.42 0.46 14.99
C HIS A 293 60.55 1.70 14.73
N ASP A 294 61.16 2.86 14.52
CA ASP A 294 60.45 4.10 14.23
C ASP A 294 59.66 4.00 12.91
N GLN A 295 60.26 3.39 11.88
CA GLN A 295 59.56 3.11 10.61
C GLN A 295 58.37 2.17 10.79
N LEU A 296 58.52 1.11 11.59
CA LEU A 296 57.42 0.18 11.89
C LEU A 296 56.29 0.89 12.65
N MET A 297 56.62 1.77 13.59
CA MET A 297 55.61 2.54 14.35
C MET A 297 54.89 3.56 13.46
N ALA A 298 55.60 4.19 12.52
CA ALA A 298 54.99 5.05 11.51
C ALA A 298 54.04 4.27 10.59
N THR A 299 54.47 3.10 10.11
CA THR A 299 53.68 2.22 9.24
C THR A 299 52.43 1.72 9.96
N ARG A 300 52.57 1.25 11.21
CA ARG A 300 51.45 0.86 12.06
C ARG A 300 50.44 1.99 12.22
N SER A 301 50.92 3.22 12.46
CA SER A 301 50.06 4.39 12.62
C SER A 301 49.32 4.73 11.33
N SER A 302 49.95 4.55 10.16
CA SER A 302 49.29 4.70 8.86
C SER A 302 48.19 3.67 8.65
N LEU A 303 48.50 2.40 8.87
CA LEU A 303 47.54 1.29 8.74
C LEU A 303 46.35 1.44 9.70
N GLN A 304 46.58 1.95 10.91
CA GLN A 304 45.48 2.23 11.84
C GLN A 304 44.53 3.29 11.28
N ARG A 305 45.05 4.39 10.71
CA ARG A 305 44.20 5.42 10.10
C ARG A 305 43.41 4.88 8.90
N GLU A 306 44.03 4.06 8.06
CA GLU A 306 43.34 3.40 6.95
C GLU A 306 42.23 2.48 7.45
N LEU A 307 42.49 1.70 8.51
CA LEU A 307 41.48 0.84 9.13
C LEU A 307 40.30 1.65 9.68
N ASP A 308 40.57 2.74 10.38
CA ASP A 308 39.53 3.64 10.92
C ASP A 308 38.68 4.25 9.78
N GLN A 309 39.34 4.64 8.67
CA GLN A 309 38.66 5.16 7.48
C GLN A 309 37.77 4.10 6.83
N VAL A 310 38.26 2.89 6.63
CA VAL A 310 37.48 1.76 6.08
C VAL A 310 36.31 1.41 7.00
N SER A 311 36.52 1.41 8.32
CA SER A 311 35.45 1.17 9.30
C SER A 311 34.33 2.20 9.16
N SER A 312 34.68 3.49 9.07
CA SER A 312 33.69 4.57 8.88
C SER A 312 32.94 4.46 7.54
N GLN A 313 33.61 4.03 6.47
CA GLN A 313 32.97 3.78 5.18
C GLN A 313 32.00 2.60 5.26
N ASN A 314 32.37 1.53 5.96
CA ASN A 314 31.53 0.37 6.13
C ASN A 314 30.27 0.70 6.95
N GLU A 315 30.39 1.52 8.00
CA GLU A 315 29.24 2.03 8.75
C GLU A 315 28.27 2.82 7.87
N ARG A 316 28.79 3.71 7.01
CA ARG A 316 27.99 4.46 6.02
C ARG A 316 27.30 3.54 5.04
N LEU A 317 28.00 2.56 4.47
CA LEU A 317 27.42 1.58 3.56
C LEU A 317 26.33 0.74 4.24
N SER A 318 26.52 0.36 5.51
CA SER A 318 25.52 -0.35 6.30
C SER A 318 24.26 0.50 6.52
N HIS A 319 24.39 1.80 6.74
CA HIS A 319 23.25 2.71 6.84
C HIS A 319 22.51 2.82 5.50
N THR A 320 23.25 3.06 4.40
CA THR A 320 22.67 3.09 3.05
C THR A 320 21.94 1.80 2.69
N ALA A 321 22.50 0.64 3.06
CA ALA A 321 21.87 -0.66 2.82
C ALA A 321 20.54 -0.79 3.58
N ARG A 322 20.48 -0.37 4.85
CA ARG A 322 19.22 -0.35 5.64
C ARG A 322 18.17 0.57 5.04
N ASP A 323 18.57 1.76 4.60
CA ASP A 323 17.66 2.71 3.96
C ASP A 323 17.09 2.14 2.64
N ALA A 324 17.94 1.46 1.86
CA ALA A 324 17.52 0.77 0.65
C ALA A 324 16.55 -0.39 0.95
N GLU A 325 16.81 -1.20 1.97
CA GLU A 325 15.91 -2.26 2.43
C GLU A 325 14.54 -1.72 2.83
N GLN A 326 14.50 -0.62 3.60
CA GLN A 326 13.25 0.03 3.98
C GLN A 326 12.50 0.57 2.75
N SER A 327 13.21 1.14 1.77
CA SER A 327 12.61 1.60 0.51
C SER A 327 11.98 0.45 -0.27
N VAL A 328 12.68 -0.69 -0.38
CA VAL A 328 12.15 -1.90 -1.03
C VAL A 328 10.91 -2.41 -0.32
N GLN A 329 10.88 -2.43 1.02
CA GLN A 329 9.70 -2.83 1.79
C GLN A 329 8.50 -1.90 1.53
N ARG A 330 8.72 -0.58 1.43
CA ARG A 330 7.66 0.38 1.07
C ARG A 330 7.12 0.13 -0.34
N ILE A 331 8.00 -0.08 -1.32
CA ILE A 331 7.60 -0.39 -2.70
C ILE A 331 6.79 -1.70 -2.77
N GLN A 332 7.18 -2.72 -2.01
CA GLN A 332 6.43 -3.98 -1.94
C GLN A 332 5.04 -3.83 -1.35
N ALA A 333 4.90 -3.00 -0.30
CA ALA A 333 3.60 -2.66 0.27
C ALA A 333 2.72 -1.91 -0.74
N GLU A 334 3.26 -0.88 -1.38
CA GLU A 334 2.54 -0.12 -2.43
C GLU A 334 2.11 -0.99 -3.61
N LEU A 335 2.95 -1.96 -4.01
CA LEU A 335 2.63 -2.90 -5.08
C LEU A 335 1.45 -3.81 -4.67
N SER A 336 1.45 -4.28 -3.43
CA SER A 336 0.36 -5.10 -2.88
C SER A 336 -0.96 -4.32 -2.84
N ASP A 337 -0.93 -3.07 -2.39
CA ASP A 337 -2.10 -2.17 -2.40
C ASP A 337 -2.60 -1.89 -3.82
N ARG A 338 -1.69 -1.69 -4.78
CA ARG A 338 -2.05 -1.54 -6.21
C ARG A 338 -2.69 -2.80 -6.77
N GLN A 339 -2.14 -3.98 -6.49
CA GLN A 339 -2.71 -5.25 -6.94
C GLN A 339 -4.12 -5.44 -6.39
N GLU A 340 -4.35 -5.08 -5.12
CA GLU A 340 -5.69 -5.18 -4.53
C GLU A 340 -6.68 -4.21 -5.18
N ARG A 341 -6.27 -2.97 -5.44
CA ARG A 341 -7.10 -2.02 -6.21
C ARG A 341 -7.45 -2.55 -7.61
N VAL A 342 -6.49 -3.17 -8.31
CA VAL A 342 -6.75 -3.79 -9.62
C VAL A 342 -7.78 -4.91 -9.50
N ARG A 343 -7.65 -5.82 -8.51
CA ARG A 343 -8.66 -6.86 -8.27
C ARG A 343 -10.06 -6.28 -8.01
N GLN A 344 -10.14 -5.20 -7.23
CA GLN A 344 -11.41 -4.52 -6.97
C GLN A 344 -12.01 -3.92 -8.26
N GLN A 345 -11.18 -3.31 -9.11
CA GLN A 345 -11.62 -2.80 -10.41
C GLN A 345 -12.07 -3.92 -11.35
N ASP A 346 -11.39 -5.08 -11.36
CA ASP A 346 -11.79 -6.25 -12.15
C ASP A 346 -13.18 -6.75 -11.74
N VAL A 347 -13.44 -6.83 -10.43
CA VAL A 347 -14.77 -7.20 -9.89
C VAL A 347 -15.84 -6.19 -10.33
N GLN A 348 -15.54 -4.88 -10.29
CA GLN A 348 -16.46 -3.84 -10.76
C GLN A 348 -16.75 -3.98 -12.26
N LEU A 349 -15.75 -4.28 -13.08
CA LEU A 349 -15.92 -4.52 -14.52
C LEU A 349 -16.81 -5.73 -14.80
N ILE A 350 -16.62 -6.84 -14.07
CA ILE A 350 -17.46 -8.04 -14.19
C ILE A 350 -18.93 -7.69 -13.86
N ASN A 351 -19.16 -6.92 -12.80
CA ASN A 351 -20.51 -6.51 -12.40
C ASN A 351 -21.18 -5.59 -13.43
N LEU A 352 -20.42 -4.66 -14.01
CA LEU A 352 -20.90 -3.80 -15.09
C LEU A 352 -21.23 -4.62 -16.34
N GLN A 353 -20.39 -5.58 -16.71
CA GLN A 353 -20.66 -6.48 -17.84
C GLN A 353 -21.92 -7.32 -17.62
N ALA A 354 -22.14 -7.83 -16.40
CA ALA A 354 -23.36 -8.55 -16.04
C ALA A 354 -24.60 -7.64 -16.16
N SER A 355 -24.51 -6.41 -15.64
CA SER A 355 -25.59 -5.42 -15.72
C SER A 355 -25.93 -5.05 -17.18
N LEU A 356 -24.91 -4.88 -18.03
CA LEU A 356 -25.09 -4.63 -19.47
C LEU A 356 -25.75 -5.81 -20.19
N ARG A 357 -25.44 -7.06 -19.81
CA ARG A 357 -26.13 -8.25 -20.36
C ARG A 357 -27.62 -8.23 -20.00
N THR A 358 -27.95 -7.97 -18.74
CA THR A 358 -29.35 -7.86 -18.29
C THR A 358 -30.10 -6.74 -19.02
N LEU A 359 -29.46 -5.58 -19.19
CA LEU A 359 -30.04 -4.47 -19.93
C LEU A 359 -30.30 -4.84 -21.39
N ASN A 360 -29.33 -5.45 -22.07
CA ASN A 360 -29.50 -5.90 -23.45
C ASN A 360 -30.63 -6.93 -23.61
N GLU A 361 -30.78 -7.84 -22.65
CA GLU A 361 -31.89 -8.80 -22.67
C GLU A 361 -33.24 -8.12 -22.46
N THR A 362 -33.29 -7.12 -21.58
CA THR A 362 -34.49 -6.28 -21.39
C THR A 362 -34.83 -5.55 -22.68
N ILE A 363 -33.86 -4.93 -23.34
CA ILE A 363 -34.04 -4.24 -24.62
C ILE A 363 -34.60 -5.21 -25.67
N ARG A 364 -34.05 -6.43 -25.79
CA ARG A 364 -34.55 -7.45 -26.72
C ARG A 364 -35.99 -7.85 -26.43
N SER A 365 -36.34 -8.06 -25.16
CA SER A 365 -37.73 -8.35 -24.76
C SER A 365 -38.66 -7.21 -25.17
N THR A 366 -38.31 -5.96 -24.82
CA THR A 366 -39.13 -4.80 -25.16
C THR A 366 -39.27 -4.60 -26.67
N GLN A 367 -38.24 -4.92 -27.45
CA GLN A 367 -38.32 -4.88 -28.91
C GLN A 367 -39.29 -5.93 -29.44
N SER A 368 -39.26 -7.16 -28.91
CA SER A 368 -40.21 -8.22 -29.28
C SER A 368 -41.66 -7.85 -28.92
N ASP A 369 -41.86 -7.23 -27.76
CA ASP A 369 -43.17 -6.75 -27.33
C ASP A 369 -43.68 -5.63 -28.26
N LEU A 370 -42.81 -4.70 -28.66
CA LEU A 370 -43.13 -3.63 -29.60
C LEU A 370 -43.48 -4.17 -30.99
N ASP A 371 -42.72 -5.14 -31.50
CA ASP A 371 -42.99 -5.77 -32.79
C ASP A 371 -44.36 -6.49 -32.76
N SER A 372 -44.69 -7.15 -31.64
CA SER A 372 -45.98 -7.80 -31.42
C SER A 372 -47.14 -6.79 -31.39
N ALA A 373 -47.00 -5.71 -30.61
CA ALA A 373 -47.99 -4.63 -30.55
C ALA A 373 -48.19 -3.96 -31.92
N THR A 374 -47.12 -3.81 -32.70
CA THR A 374 -47.18 -3.26 -34.06
C THR A 374 -47.94 -4.21 -34.99
N ALA A 375 -47.74 -5.52 -34.87
CA ALA A 375 -48.48 -6.52 -35.64
C ALA A 375 -49.98 -6.54 -35.27
N GLU A 376 -50.32 -6.41 -33.99
CA GLU A 376 -51.71 -6.28 -33.52
C GLU A 376 -52.37 -5.01 -34.04
N LEU A 377 -51.68 -3.87 -33.97
CA LEU A 377 -52.19 -2.61 -34.51
C LEU A 377 -52.45 -2.71 -36.01
N ARG A 378 -51.55 -3.38 -36.74
CA ARG A 378 -51.74 -3.64 -38.17
C ARG A 378 -52.98 -4.49 -38.43
N ARG A 379 -53.19 -5.58 -37.70
CA ARG A 379 -54.40 -6.42 -37.81
C ARG A 379 -55.66 -5.61 -37.52
N SER A 380 -55.67 -4.84 -36.44
CA SER A 380 -56.81 -3.99 -36.08
C SER A 380 -57.09 -2.93 -37.16
N SER A 381 -56.04 -2.36 -37.77
CA SER A 381 -56.20 -1.45 -38.91
C SER A 381 -56.80 -2.15 -40.13
N GLU A 382 -56.38 -3.38 -40.44
CA GLU A 382 -56.94 -4.19 -41.53
C GLU A 382 -58.41 -4.54 -41.27
N GLU A 383 -58.77 -4.91 -40.04
CA GLU A 383 -60.16 -5.14 -39.61
C GLU A 383 -61.02 -3.87 -39.70
N LEU A 384 -60.49 -2.72 -39.31
CA LEU A 384 -61.19 -1.44 -39.42
C LEU A 384 -61.48 -1.10 -40.89
N VAL A 385 -60.51 -1.30 -41.78
CA VAL A 385 -60.70 -1.10 -43.23
C VAL A 385 -61.78 -2.04 -43.77
N ALA A 386 -61.78 -3.32 -43.35
CA ALA A 386 -62.81 -4.28 -43.74
C ALA A 386 -64.20 -3.87 -43.23
N SER A 387 -64.31 -3.44 -41.96
CA SER A 387 -65.55 -2.93 -41.37
C SER A 387 -66.06 -1.69 -42.11
N GLN A 388 -65.17 -0.77 -42.48
CA GLN A 388 -65.54 0.42 -43.25
C GLN A 388 -66.06 0.07 -44.65
N ALA A 389 -65.45 -0.90 -45.34
CA ALA A 389 -65.96 -1.41 -46.61
C ALA A 389 -67.36 -2.04 -46.46
N GLN A 390 -67.60 -2.77 -45.37
CA GLN A 390 -68.92 -3.32 -45.06
C GLN A 390 -69.96 -2.22 -44.82
N VAL A 391 -69.63 -1.18 -44.06
CA VAL A 391 -70.51 -0.03 -43.84
C VAL A 391 -70.85 0.67 -45.17
N GLN A 392 -69.89 0.87 -46.06
CA GLN A 392 -70.14 1.46 -47.39
C GLN A 392 -71.08 0.60 -48.25
N SER A 393 -70.92 -0.73 -48.20
CA SER A 393 -71.83 -1.67 -48.86
C SER A 393 -73.26 -1.55 -48.30
N LEU A 394 -73.41 -1.53 -46.97
CA LEU A 394 -74.69 -1.35 -46.31
C LEU A 394 -75.33 0.01 -46.62
N GLN A 395 -74.55 1.09 -46.68
CA GLN A 395 -75.04 2.41 -47.09
C GLN A 395 -75.55 2.40 -48.53
N THR A 396 -74.84 1.72 -49.44
CA THR A 396 -75.28 1.53 -50.83
C THR A 396 -76.58 0.73 -50.91
N GLN A 397 -76.69 -0.34 -50.11
CA GLN A 397 -77.92 -1.13 -50.02
C GLN A 397 -79.08 -0.34 -49.43
N HIS A 398 -78.83 0.44 -48.38
CA HIS A 398 -79.82 1.35 -47.80
C HIS A 398 -80.30 2.39 -48.81
N GLY A 399 -79.40 2.98 -49.61
CA GLY A 399 -79.76 3.89 -50.70
C GLY A 399 -80.75 3.24 -51.68
N LYS A 400 -80.49 1.99 -52.11
CA LYS A 400 -81.43 1.24 -52.95
C LYS A 400 -82.79 1.03 -52.30
N TYR A 401 -82.83 0.73 -51.00
CA TYR A 401 -84.11 0.60 -50.29
C TYR A 401 -84.86 1.92 -50.20
N VAL A 402 -84.17 3.03 -49.95
CA VAL A 402 -84.77 4.37 -49.95
C VAL A 402 -85.35 4.69 -51.34
N ASP A 403 -84.62 4.41 -52.42
CA ASP A 403 -85.10 4.61 -53.78
C ASP A 403 -86.35 3.75 -54.08
N GLN A 404 -86.36 2.48 -53.65
CA GLN A 404 -87.53 1.60 -53.76
C GLN A 404 -88.75 2.13 -52.99
N ILE A 405 -88.53 2.62 -51.76
CA ILE A 405 -89.59 3.22 -50.96
C ILE A 405 -90.14 4.48 -51.65
N ASN A 406 -89.27 5.35 -52.17
CA ASN A 406 -89.69 6.55 -52.89
C ASN A 406 -90.49 6.22 -54.16
N ASP A 407 -90.09 5.19 -54.93
CA ASP A 407 -90.85 4.70 -56.08
C ASP A 407 -92.22 4.14 -55.68
N LEU A 408 -92.29 3.39 -54.56
CA LEU A 408 -93.56 2.92 -53.99
C LEU A 408 -94.46 4.07 -53.54
N ILE A 409 -93.91 5.10 -52.90
CA ILE A 409 -94.64 6.31 -52.52
C ILE A 409 -95.19 6.99 -53.78
N GLY A 410 -94.37 7.19 -54.82
CA GLY A 410 -94.83 7.79 -56.07
C GLY A 410 -95.95 6.99 -56.75
N LYS A 411 -95.84 5.66 -56.78
CA LYS A 411 -96.90 4.77 -57.25
C LYS A 411 -98.18 4.90 -56.42
N HIS A 412 -98.04 4.99 -55.10
CA HIS A 412 -99.16 5.20 -54.18
C HIS A 412 -99.87 6.53 -54.44
N GLU A 413 -99.13 7.63 -54.61
CA GLU A 413 -99.70 8.95 -54.95
C GLU A 413 -100.47 8.93 -56.29
N VAL A 414 -99.95 8.23 -57.31
CA VAL A 414 -100.67 8.07 -58.58
C VAL A 414 -101.97 7.30 -58.37
N LEU A 415 -101.91 6.19 -57.61
CA LEU A 415 -103.08 5.37 -57.32
C LEU A 415 -104.15 6.15 -56.53
N GLU A 416 -103.74 6.98 -55.56
CA GLU A 416 -104.65 7.88 -54.84
C GLU A 416 -105.32 8.91 -55.78
N ARG A 417 -104.57 9.47 -56.74
CA ARG A 417 -105.14 10.38 -57.76
C ARG A 417 -106.16 9.66 -58.64
N ASP A 418 -105.85 8.46 -59.11
CA ASP A 418 -106.75 7.67 -59.95
C ASP A 418 -108.05 7.32 -59.20
N ILE A 419 -107.96 6.96 -57.91
CA ILE A 419 -109.13 6.72 -57.06
C ILE A 419 -109.97 8.00 -56.95
N ARG A 420 -109.37 9.17 -56.70
CA ARG A 420 -110.12 10.45 -56.65
C ARG A 420 -110.82 10.77 -57.95
N ILE A 421 -110.17 10.59 -59.10
CA ILE A 421 -110.79 10.79 -60.42
C ILE A 421 -111.99 9.84 -60.59
N GLN A 422 -111.87 8.58 -60.17
CA GLN A 422 -112.99 7.65 -60.19
C GLN A 422 -114.12 8.08 -59.25
N GLU A 423 -113.80 8.53 -58.03
CA GLU A 423 -114.79 9.08 -57.10
C GLU A 423 -115.53 10.29 -57.68
N GLU A 424 -114.82 11.23 -58.31
CA GLU A 424 -115.41 12.37 -59.01
C GLU A 424 -116.32 11.92 -60.16
N ALA A 425 -115.87 10.98 -61.00
CA ALA A 425 -116.69 10.40 -62.07
C ALA A 425 -117.95 9.69 -61.55
N HIS A 426 -117.86 9.02 -60.39
CA HIS A 426 -119.00 8.42 -59.72
C HIS A 426 -119.95 9.48 -59.15
N GLN A 427 -119.44 10.58 -58.58
CA GLN A 427 -120.25 11.71 -58.10
C GLN A 427 -120.97 12.41 -59.26
N GLU A 428 -120.33 12.61 -60.41
CA GLU A 428 -120.97 13.15 -61.61
C GLU A 428 -122.08 12.24 -62.13
N ARG A 429 -121.86 10.91 -62.16
CA ARG A 429 -122.92 9.94 -62.51
C ARG A 429 -124.10 9.99 -61.54
N LEU A 430 -123.84 10.13 -60.23
CA LEU A 430 -124.89 10.30 -59.23
C LEU A 430 -125.66 11.61 -59.43
N ALA A 431 -124.98 12.71 -59.73
CA ALA A 431 -125.61 13.99 -60.02
C ALA A 431 -126.50 13.93 -61.28
N SER A 432 -126.03 13.26 -62.34
CA SER A 432 -126.80 13.01 -63.56
C SER A 432 -128.06 12.17 -63.29
N LEU A 433 -127.92 11.07 -62.55
CA LEU A 433 -129.07 10.23 -62.14
C LEU A 433 -130.07 11.00 -61.27
N SER A 434 -129.59 11.83 -60.34
CA SER A 434 -130.43 12.69 -59.52
C SER A 434 -131.20 13.70 -60.38
N SER A 435 -130.55 14.32 -61.37
CA SER A 435 -131.19 15.22 -62.34
C SER A 435 -132.30 14.53 -63.12
N GLN A 436 -132.04 13.32 -63.65
CA GLN A 436 -133.05 12.50 -64.34
C GLN A 436 -134.23 12.13 -63.43
N LEU A 437 -133.97 11.86 -62.15
CA LEU A 437 -135.01 11.60 -61.16
C LEU A 437 -135.90 12.84 -60.93
N THR A 438 -135.31 14.04 -60.86
CA THR A 438 -136.09 15.29 -60.77
C THR A 438 -136.92 15.59 -62.01
N GLU A 439 -136.41 15.31 -63.21
CA GLU A 439 -137.18 15.47 -64.45
C GLU A 439 -138.36 14.49 -64.54
N THR A 440 -138.14 13.23 -64.17
CA THR A 440 -139.22 12.23 -64.12
C THR A 440 -140.26 12.56 -63.05
N ALA A 441 -139.85 13.05 -61.88
CA ALA A 441 -140.77 13.56 -60.85
C ALA A 441 -141.60 14.76 -61.34
N ARG A 442 -141.00 15.66 -62.14
CA ARG A 442 -141.70 16.80 -62.76
C ARG A 442 -142.72 16.34 -63.81
N ALA A 443 -142.37 15.36 -64.63
CA ALA A 443 -143.29 14.77 -65.60
C ALA A 443 -144.48 14.07 -64.90
N LEU A 444 -144.23 13.39 -63.78
CA LEU A 444 -145.27 12.76 -62.96
C LEU A 444 -146.21 13.79 -62.33
N ALA A 445 -145.68 14.93 -61.86
CA ALA A 445 -146.49 16.03 -61.35
C ALA A 445 -147.39 16.64 -62.45
N GLU A 446 -146.89 16.77 -63.68
CA GLU A 446 -147.64 17.24 -64.85
C GLU A 446 -148.81 16.29 -65.19
N VAL A 447 -148.57 14.97 -65.18
CA VAL A 447 -149.60 13.94 -65.39
C VAL A 447 -150.66 13.96 -64.28
N THR A 448 -150.23 14.21 -63.03
CA THR A 448 -151.16 14.32 -61.89
C THR A 448 -152.07 15.55 -62.04
N ARG A 449 -151.52 16.68 -62.51
CA ARG A 449 -152.26 17.91 -62.81
C ARG A 449 -153.27 17.73 -63.95
N GLN A 450 -152.88 17.00 -65.00
CA GLN A 450 -153.78 16.63 -66.10
C GLN A 450 -154.94 15.73 -65.64
N ARG A 451 -154.67 14.79 -64.72
CA ARG A 451 -155.70 13.93 -64.11
C ARG A 451 -156.71 14.73 -63.28
N GLU A 452 -156.27 15.69 -62.48
CA GLU A 452 -157.16 16.56 -61.69
C GLU A 452 -158.08 17.41 -62.60
N ALA A 453 -157.53 17.98 -63.67
CA ALA A 453 -158.33 18.74 -64.65
C ALA A 453 -159.43 17.89 -65.33
N LEU A 454 -159.15 16.62 -65.63
CA LEU A 454 -160.14 15.68 -66.17
C LEU A 454 -161.21 15.29 -65.13
N GLN A 455 -160.84 15.23 -63.85
CA GLN A 455 -161.75 14.92 -62.75
C GLN A 455 -162.73 16.07 -62.48
N ASP A 456 -162.28 17.32 -62.54
CA ASP A 456 -163.13 18.51 -62.47
C ASP A 456 -164.09 18.60 -63.66
N HIS A 457 -163.61 18.28 -64.86
CA HIS A 457 -164.46 18.24 -66.05
C HIS A 457 -165.58 17.19 -65.94
N ASN A 458 -165.27 16.00 -65.41
CA ASN A 458 -166.26 14.94 -65.18
C ASN A 458 -167.32 15.34 -64.15
N THR A 459 -166.93 16.09 -63.11
CA THR A 459 -167.83 16.56 -62.05
C THR A 459 -168.81 17.61 -62.60
N ARG A 460 -168.32 18.57 -63.38
CA ARG A 460 -169.18 19.55 -64.10
C ARG A 460 -170.16 18.88 -65.05
N MET A 461 -169.72 17.84 -65.76
CA MET A 461 -170.56 17.11 -66.71
C MET A 461 -171.71 16.36 -66.01
N LYS A 462 -171.49 15.86 -64.77
CA LYS A 462 -172.56 15.26 -63.95
C LYS A 462 -173.59 16.28 -63.47
N GLU A 463 -173.18 17.50 -63.13
CA GLU A 463 -174.11 18.58 -62.74
C GLU A 463 -175.01 19.03 -63.91
N VAL A 464 -174.45 19.15 -65.11
CA VAL A 464 -175.22 19.51 -66.32
C VAL A 464 -176.29 18.45 -66.63
N ILE A 465 -175.95 17.16 -66.48
CA ILE A 465 -176.91 16.05 -66.67
C ILE A 465 -178.03 16.10 -65.62
N LEU A 466 -177.71 16.49 -64.38
CA LEU A 466 -178.71 16.63 -63.31
C LEU A 466 -179.67 17.80 -63.59
N GLN A 467 -179.13 18.93 -64.05
CA GLN A 467 -179.93 20.11 -64.47
C GLN A 467 -180.85 19.78 -65.65
N GLN A 468 -180.38 19.02 -66.65
CA GLN A 468 -181.21 18.57 -67.77
C GLN A 468 -182.39 17.67 -67.32
N ARG A 469 -182.22 16.84 -66.29
CA ARG A 469 -183.31 16.00 -65.75
C ARG A 469 -184.40 16.83 -65.03
N GLN A 470 -184.03 17.89 -64.32
CA GLN A 470 -184.99 18.79 -63.67
C GLN A 470 -185.82 19.60 -64.67
N VAL A 471 -185.19 20.05 -65.77
CA VAL A 471 -185.89 20.78 -66.84
C VAL A 471 -186.95 19.89 -67.49
N ILE A 472 -186.65 18.63 -67.80
CA ILE A 472 -187.61 17.67 -68.41
C ILE A 472 -188.81 17.39 -67.49
N ALA A 473 -188.59 17.31 -66.18
CA ALA A 473 -189.66 17.11 -65.20
C ALA A 473 -190.61 18.34 -65.10
N SER A 474 -190.07 19.56 -65.20
CA SER A 474 -190.88 20.78 -65.19
C SER A 474 -191.69 20.98 -66.48
N THR A 475 -191.15 20.61 -67.64
CA THR A 475 -191.85 20.78 -68.93
C THR A 475 -192.96 19.76 -69.14
N SER A 476 -192.82 18.56 -68.59
CA SER A 476 -193.87 17.53 -68.64
C SER A 476 -195.08 17.90 -67.77
N LYS A 477 -194.87 18.60 -66.65
CA LYS A 477 -195.94 19.13 -65.80
C LYS A 477 -196.74 20.25 -66.48
N ALA A 478 -196.05 21.24 -67.06
CA ALA A 478 -196.70 22.33 -67.82
C ALA A 478 -197.51 21.81 -69.03
N ARG A 479 -197.03 20.75 -69.69
CA ARG A 479 -197.72 20.10 -70.81
C ARG A 479 -199.02 19.39 -70.39
N HIS A 480 -199.17 19.03 -69.11
CA HIS A 480 -200.39 18.42 -68.59
C HIS A 480 -201.44 19.50 -68.26
N GLU A 481 -201.04 20.59 -67.61
CA GLU A 481 -201.91 21.71 -67.22
C GLU A 481 -202.50 22.43 -68.45
N PHE A 482 -201.71 22.63 -69.51
CA PHE A 482 -202.21 23.22 -70.76
C PHE A 482 -203.24 22.35 -71.49
N LYS A 483 -203.16 21.02 -71.31
CA LYS A 483 -204.10 20.10 -71.95
C LYS A 483 -205.47 20.12 -71.27
N THR A 484 -205.51 20.37 -69.97
CA THR A 484 -206.74 20.50 -69.18
C THR A 484 -207.45 21.83 -69.47
N LEU A 485 -206.70 22.93 -69.55
CA LEU A 485 -207.22 24.24 -69.95
C LEU A 485 -207.83 24.25 -71.36
N ALA A 486 -207.23 23.50 -72.30
CA ALA A 486 -207.75 23.35 -73.65
C ALA A 486 -209.08 22.56 -73.71
N GLN A 487 -209.41 21.77 -72.68
CA GLN A 487 -210.65 21.00 -72.62
C GLN A 487 -211.78 21.77 -71.92
N GLU A 488 -211.46 22.61 -70.93
CA GLU A 488 -212.44 23.47 -70.25
C GLU A 488 -212.93 24.61 -71.16
N LEU A 489 -212.03 25.23 -71.93
CA LEU A 489 -212.40 26.32 -72.85
C LEU A 489 -213.33 25.84 -73.99
N ALA A 490 -213.15 24.59 -74.44
CA ALA A 490 -213.99 23.97 -75.46
C ALA A 490 -215.41 23.64 -74.95
N LEU A 491 -215.59 23.48 -73.64
CA LEU A 491 -216.88 23.23 -72.98
C LEU A 491 -217.62 24.54 -72.67
N GLU A 492 -216.89 25.58 -72.29
CA GLU A 492 -217.45 26.87 -71.90
C GLU A 492 -218.01 27.67 -73.09
N VAL A 493 -217.36 27.60 -74.27
CA VAL A 493 -217.89 28.24 -75.48
C VAL A 493 -219.16 27.56 -75.98
N LYS A 494 -219.21 26.22 -75.89
CA LYS A 494 -220.39 25.42 -76.27
C LYS A 494 -221.62 25.70 -75.39
N GLN A 495 -221.41 26.14 -74.14
CA GLN A 495 -222.47 26.55 -73.21
C GLN A 495 -222.89 28.02 -73.40
N LYS A 496 -221.97 28.93 -73.79
CA LYS A 496 -222.34 30.31 -74.14
C LYS A 496 -223.13 30.40 -75.45
N ASP A 497 -222.92 29.48 -76.38
CA ASP A 497 -223.79 29.28 -77.56
C ASP A 497 -225.22 28.83 -77.19
N GLN A 498 -225.45 28.27 -76.00
CA GLN A 498 -226.79 27.87 -75.52
C GLN A 498 -227.47 28.93 -74.63
N ALA A 499 -226.72 29.69 -73.82
CA ALA A 499 -227.29 30.69 -72.91
C ALA A 499 -227.75 31.98 -73.62
N LEU A 500 -227.09 32.39 -74.71
CA LEU A 500 -227.55 33.52 -75.55
C LEU A 500 -228.84 33.19 -76.31
N GLY A 501 -229.16 31.91 -76.49
CA GLY A 501 -230.46 31.45 -77.00
C GLY A 501 -231.61 31.65 -76.00
N VAL A 502 -231.34 31.62 -74.69
CA VAL A 502 -232.37 31.66 -73.62
C VAL A 502 -232.56 33.06 -73.02
N GLN A 503 -231.51 33.89 -72.89
CA GLN A 503 -231.68 35.27 -72.43
C GLN A 503 -232.38 36.19 -73.44
N ARG A 504 -232.45 35.80 -74.73
CA ARG A 504 -233.39 36.40 -75.70
C ARG A 504 -234.86 36.11 -75.38
N LEU A 505 -235.17 35.16 -74.50
CA LEU A 505 -236.53 34.75 -74.12
C LEU A 505 -236.96 35.21 -72.70
N GLU A 506 -236.05 35.47 -71.74
CA GLU A 506 -236.41 35.61 -70.31
C GLU A 506 -236.38 37.06 -69.73
N ILE A 507 -235.68 38.01 -70.37
CA ILE A 507 -235.90 39.45 -70.12
C ILE A 507 -237.36 39.85 -70.45
N ALA A 508 -238.10 38.97 -71.11
CA ALA A 508 -239.54 39.06 -71.23
C ALA A 508 -240.35 38.95 -69.89
N ALA A 509 -239.80 38.55 -68.73
CA ALA A 509 -240.61 38.06 -67.59
C ALA A 509 -240.54 38.74 -66.19
N LEU A 510 -239.39 39.12 -65.61
CA LEU A 510 -239.26 39.29 -64.12
C LEU A 510 -239.08 40.72 -63.60
N ARG A 511 -239.83 41.66 -64.18
CA ARG A 511 -240.21 42.99 -63.64
C ARG A 511 -241.15 42.92 -62.42
N ARG A 512 -241.21 41.78 -61.72
CA ARG A 512 -242.41 41.41 -60.97
C ARG A 512 -242.23 41.32 -59.47
N GLN A 513 -241.27 40.54 -59.02
CA GLN A 513 -241.46 39.74 -57.82
C GLN A 513 -241.62 40.46 -56.49
N LEU A 514 -240.48 40.87 -55.93
CA LEU A 514 -240.33 40.56 -54.51
C LEU A 514 -240.23 41.76 -53.59
N ASP A 515 -240.78 42.87 -54.10
CA ASP A 515 -241.45 43.95 -53.37
C ASP A 515 -242.58 43.46 -52.40
N GLU A 516 -242.59 42.20 -51.93
CA GLU A 516 -243.80 41.61 -51.35
C GLU A 516 -243.69 40.93 -49.97
N ALA A 517 -242.52 40.64 -49.38
CA ALA A 517 -242.52 39.78 -48.17
C ALA A 517 -241.52 40.10 -47.04
N LEU A 518 -241.87 41.03 -46.15
CA LEU A 518 -242.01 40.77 -44.69
C LEU A 518 -240.86 40.01 -43.95
N SER A 519 -240.16 40.48 -42.89
CA SER A 519 -240.46 41.17 -41.60
C SER A 519 -240.82 40.29 -40.35
N MET A 520 -240.15 40.55 -39.20
CA MET A 520 -240.43 40.23 -37.74
C MET A 520 -240.16 38.77 -37.21
N GLN A 521 -239.75 38.41 -35.97
CA GLN A 521 -239.53 39.00 -34.61
C GLN A 521 -238.62 38.09 -33.68
N ARG A 522 -238.21 38.57 -32.47
CA ARG A 522 -237.31 38.04 -31.37
C ARG A 522 -237.84 36.77 -30.62
N VAL A 523 -237.09 35.86 -29.97
CA VAL A 523 -236.20 35.82 -28.74
C VAL A 523 -235.34 34.52 -28.79
N ILE A 524 -234.14 34.44 -28.16
CA ILE A 524 -233.15 33.30 -27.96
C ILE A 524 -231.78 33.52 -28.65
N PRO A 525 -230.65 33.13 -28.02
CA PRO A 525 -229.36 32.96 -28.70
C PRO A 525 -228.96 31.48 -28.86
N PHE A 526 -228.38 31.12 -30.01
CA PHE A 526 -227.62 29.88 -30.19
C PHE A 526 -226.51 30.06 -31.25
N ARG A 527 -225.31 29.65 -30.85
CA ARG A 527 -224.41 28.65 -31.49
C ARG A 527 -224.43 28.48 -33.02
N GLY A 528 -223.22 28.28 -33.55
CA GLY A 528 -222.98 27.73 -34.89
C GLY A 528 -221.88 28.53 -35.56
N ALA A 529 -220.58 28.30 -35.30
CA ALA A 529 -219.81 27.06 -35.32
C ALA A 529 -219.54 26.53 -36.73
N ALA A 530 -218.23 26.59 -37.06
CA ALA A 530 -217.45 25.71 -37.92
C ALA A 530 -217.62 25.86 -39.43
N THR A 531 -216.88 26.83 -39.97
CA THR A 531 -216.35 26.83 -41.34
C THR A 531 -214.87 27.17 -41.25
N PRO A 532 -213.98 26.17 -41.37
CA PRO A 532 -212.57 26.38 -41.06
C PRO A 532 -211.74 26.77 -42.28
N ALA A 533 -210.84 27.71 -41.97
CA ALA A 533 -209.45 27.74 -42.41
C ALA A 533 -209.16 28.20 -43.85
N GLU A 534 -209.33 29.50 -44.05
CA GLU A 534 -208.69 30.40 -45.02
C GLU A 534 -208.86 31.82 -44.46
N PRO A 535 -208.25 32.89 -45.00
CA PRO A 535 -207.00 33.13 -45.73
C PRO A 535 -206.24 34.24 -44.93
N PRO A 536 -205.71 35.38 -45.42
CA PRO A 536 -205.11 35.82 -46.71
C PRO A 536 -203.64 36.31 -46.50
N ALA A 537 -202.74 36.34 -47.49
CA ALA A 537 -202.60 37.28 -48.60
C ALA A 537 -202.65 38.78 -48.19
N PRO A 538 -201.99 39.72 -48.89
CA PRO A 538 -201.26 39.62 -50.17
C PRO A 538 -199.96 40.47 -50.14
N ALA A 539 -199.58 41.01 -51.30
CA ALA A 539 -198.62 42.09 -51.53
C ALA A 539 -197.15 41.61 -51.66
N ALA A 540 -196.66 41.35 -52.86
CA ALA A 540 -196.56 42.25 -54.01
C ALA A 540 -195.56 43.38 -53.78
N GLU A 541 -194.64 43.44 -54.75
CA GLU A 541 -193.98 44.64 -55.23
C GLU A 541 -192.95 45.20 -54.24
N SER A 542 -191.77 45.61 -54.68
CA SER A 542 -191.50 46.34 -55.90
C SER A 542 -190.01 46.11 -56.16
N GLN A 543 -189.63 45.93 -57.41
CA GLN A 543 -189.34 47.06 -58.29
C GLN A 543 -188.94 46.40 -59.62
N ASP A 544 -189.67 46.70 -60.69
CA ASP A 544 -189.51 47.95 -61.43
C ASP A 544 -188.02 48.12 -61.78
N GLN A 545 -187.59 48.17 -63.02
CA GLN A 545 -188.18 48.77 -64.20
C GLN A 545 -187.17 48.41 -65.31
N GLN A 546 -187.68 47.95 -66.45
CA GLN A 546 -187.65 48.69 -67.72
C GLN A 546 -186.31 48.67 -68.48
N TYR A 547 -186.46 48.29 -69.76
CA TYR A 547 -185.58 48.56 -70.90
C TYR A 547 -184.23 47.78 -70.91
N VAL A 548 -183.94 46.99 -71.96
CA VAL A 548 -183.22 47.47 -73.17
C VAL A 548 -181.94 48.18 -72.70
N ASP A 549 -180.73 47.69 -72.94
CA ASP A 549 -180.22 47.26 -74.23
C ASP A 549 -178.88 46.58 -74.03
N SER A 550 -178.61 45.59 -74.89
CA SER A 550 -177.26 45.38 -75.44
C SER A 550 -176.17 44.95 -74.42
N PRO A 551 -174.89 44.93 -74.82
CA PRO A 551 -174.28 43.85 -75.58
C PRO A 551 -173.08 43.35 -74.75
N SER A 552 -173.09 42.17 -74.18
CA SER A 552 -173.43 40.94 -74.86
C SER A 552 -173.92 39.99 -73.78
N PRO A 553 -175.25 39.88 -73.60
CA PRO A 553 -175.94 38.63 -73.91
C PRO A 553 -175.33 37.81 -75.05
#